data_AF-A0A9D6DTX8-F1
#
_entry.id   AF-A0A9D6DTX8-F1
#
_cell.length_a   1.000
_cell.length_b   1.000
_cell.length_c   1.000
_cell.angle_alpha   90.00
_cell.angle_beta   90.00
_cell.angle_gamma   90.00
#
_symmetry.space_group_name_H-M   'P 1'
#
loop_
_entity.id
_entity.type
_entity.pdbx_description
1 polymer ?
#
loop_
_entity_poly.entity_id
_entity_poly.type
_entity_poly.pdbx_seq_one_letter_code
_entity_poly.pdbx_strand_id
1 'polypeptide(L)'
;MSMAFDRTAHERYLSLLLVDIIKEFPEKLQHTLFGLFDYGRGHPNIKIELNKRVWKNNAYKPSWFLGAALFIPDETTILTNKLVALTDRKTAVARDLYDSWHFLKAGFPVNERLVSERTGKTLGDYLRGLIPFIRKTYTARNILQGLGETLDDKQKAWARAHLVNETLKEIEKRIASKGVRLTPFRQENP
;
A
#
# COMPACT_ATOMS: atom_id res chain seq x y z
N MET A 1 36.66 27.00 17.01
CA MET A 1 35.53 27.37 17.89
C MET A 1 34.29 26.69 17.31
N SER A 2 33.94 25.52 17.84
CA SER A 2 32.80 24.73 17.33
C SER A 2 31.51 25.46 17.71
N MET A 3 30.75 25.96 16.73
CA MET A 3 29.38 26.39 16.98
C MET A 3 28.61 25.15 17.46
N ALA A 4 28.26 25.13 18.75
CA ALA A 4 27.37 24.12 19.29
C ALA A 4 26.07 24.18 18.49
N PHE A 5 25.64 23.04 17.95
CA PHE A 5 24.36 22.90 17.28
C PHE A 5 23.25 23.25 18.28
N ASP A 6 22.72 24.46 18.19
CA ASP A 6 21.55 24.88 18.96
C ASP A 6 20.32 24.22 18.35
N ARG A 7 19.96 23.09 18.94
CA ARG A 7 18.81 22.29 18.56
C ARG A 7 17.52 23.10 18.57
N THR A 8 17.38 24.05 19.48
CA THR A 8 16.17 24.88 19.60
C THR A 8 16.07 25.87 18.46
N ALA A 9 17.16 26.54 18.11
CA ALA A 9 17.22 27.44 16.96
C ALA A 9 17.05 26.67 15.64
N HIS A 10 17.63 25.47 15.53
CA HIS A 10 17.46 24.61 14.37
C HIS A 10 16.02 24.10 14.21
N GLU A 11 15.39 23.67 15.31
CA GLU A 11 13.97 23.28 15.32
C GLU A 11 13.06 24.47 14.94
N ARG A 12 13.38 25.68 15.39
CA ARG A 12 12.66 26.93 15.03
C ARG A 12 12.84 27.29 13.56
N TYR A 13 14.05 27.16 13.02
CA TYR A 13 14.35 27.46 11.62
C TYR A 13 13.71 26.43 10.68
N LEU A 14 13.78 25.14 11.03
CA LEU A 14 13.09 24.07 10.30
C LEU A 14 11.57 24.27 10.34
N SER A 15 11.00 24.64 11.48
CA SER A 15 9.57 24.91 11.57
C SER A 15 9.13 26.12 10.74
N LEU A 16 9.94 27.19 10.67
CA LEU A 16 9.69 28.32 9.76
C LEU A 16 9.79 27.91 8.27
N LEU A 17 10.84 27.17 7.89
CA LEU A 17 10.99 26.61 6.54
C LEU A 17 9.85 25.67 6.15
N LEU A 18 9.37 24.85 7.10
CA LEU A 18 8.23 23.97 6.90
C LEU A 18 6.94 24.78 6.68
N VAL A 19 6.74 25.87 7.43
CA VAL A 19 5.58 26.76 7.25
C VAL A 19 5.59 27.45 5.90
N ASP A 20 6.77 27.84 5.39
CA ASP A 20 6.90 28.51 4.08
C ASP A 20 6.77 27.56 2.87
N ILE A 21 7.08 26.26 3.05
CA ILE A 21 7.03 25.26 1.97
C ILE A 21 5.69 24.48 1.94
N ILE A 22 5.00 24.36 3.08
CA ILE A 22 3.68 23.69 3.15
C ILE A 22 2.61 24.64 2.63
N LYS A 23 2.32 24.57 1.33
CA LYS A 23 1.42 25.52 0.67
C LYS A 23 -0.08 25.28 0.88
N GLU A 24 -0.52 24.10 1.31
CA GLU A 24 -1.95 23.86 1.57
C GLU A 24 -2.20 22.84 2.70
N PHE A 25 -3.19 23.15 3.54
CA PHE A 25 -4.00 22.16 4.28
C PHE A 25 -5.39 22.08 3.61
N PRO A 26 -5.57 21.32 2.50
CA PRO A 26 -6.88 21.22 1.90
C PRO A 26 -7.63 20.09 2.62
N GLU A 27 -8.44 20.51 3.58
CA GLU A 27 -9.45 19.73 4.31
C GLU A 27 -8.93 18.60 5.21
N LYS A 28 -9.42 18.59 6.45
CA LYS A 28 -9.30 17.48 7.40
C LYS A 28 -9.91 16.21 6.78
N LEU A 29 -9.14 15.45 6.00
CA LEU A 29 -9.42 14.02 5.85
C LEU A 29 -9.37 13.46 7.26
N GLN A 30 -10.48 12.93 7.77
CA GLN A 30 -10.70 12.63 9.20
C GLN A 30 -9.50 11.93 9.87
N HIS A 31 -8.72 11.17 9.10
CA HIS A 31 -7.63 10.33 9.58
C HIS A 31 -6.26 10.59 8.93
N THR A 32 -6.08 11.64 8.13
CA THR A 32 -4.80 11.89 7.43
C THR A 32 -4.33 13.31 7.68
N LEU A 33 -3.04 13.47 8.02
CA LEU A 33 -2.33 14.73 7.90
C LEU A 33 -1.63 14.74 6.55
N PHE A 34 -1.71 15.86 5.84
CA PHE A 34 -1.19 16.00 4.48
C PHE A 34 -0.33 17.26 4.41
N GLY A 35 0.78 17.16 3.69
CA GLY A 35 1.62 18.30 3.32
C GLY A 35 2.11 18.16 1.89
N LEU A 36 2.00 19.22 1.11
CA LEU A 36 2.56 19.33 -0.24
C LEU A 36 3.71 20.33 -0.21
N PHE A 37 4.89 19.86 -0.59
CA PHE A 37 6.11 20.65 -0.70
C PHE A 37 6.27 21.06 -2.16
N ASP A 38 6.08 22.35 -2.43
CA ASP A 38 6.20 22.94 -3.76
C ASP A 38 7.50 23.73 -3.87
N TYR A 39 8.42 23.20 -4.69
CA TYR A 39 9.75 23.77 -4.93
C TYR A 39 9.78 24.78 -6.09
N GLY A 40 8.61 25.18 -6.60
CA GLY A 40 8.47 26.13 -7.69
C GLY A 40 8.47 25.49 -9.08
N ARG A 41 8.30 26.34 -10.09
CA ARG A 41 8.13 25.92 -11.49
C ARG A 41 9.35 25.12 -11.98
N GLY A 42 9.08 23.96 -12.59
CA GLY A 42 10.11 23.09 -13.15
C GLY A 42 10.69 22.06 -12.18
N HIS A 43 10.27 22.09 -10.90
CA HIS A 43 10.68 21.12 -9.89
C HIS A 43 9.53 20.18 -9.52
N PRO A 44 9.81 18.91 -9.20
CA PRO A 44 8.78 17.99 -8.74
C PRO A 44 8.31 18.38 -7.34
N ASN A 45 6.99 18.36 -7.14
CA ASN A 45 6.43 18.52 -5.80
C ASN A 45 6.59 17.22 -5.00
N ILE A 46 6.87 17.34 -3.70
CA ILE A 46 6.90 16.20 -2.80
C ILE A 46 5.64 16.22 -1.95
N LYS A 47 4.90 15.12 -1.97
CA LYS A 47 3.70 14.94 -1.17
C LYS A 47 4.01 14.03 0.01
N ILE A 48 3.71 14.48 1.22
CA ILE A 48 3.84 13.71 2.46
C ILE A 48 2.46 13.52 3.07
N GLU A 49 2.12 12.26 3.39
CA GLU A 49 0.89 11.89 4.07
C GLU A 49 1.20 11.08 5.33
N LEU A 50 0.56 11.44 6.44
CA LEU A 50 0.64 10.71 7.71
C LEU A 50 -0.75 10.22 8.08
N ASN A 51 -0.91 8.90 8.15
CA ASN A 51 -2.16 8.32 8.62
C ASN A 51 -2.18 8.31 10.16
N LYS A 52 -3.24 8.86 10.75
CA LYS A 52 -3.43 8.92 12.21
C LYS A 52 -3.98 7.61 12.78
N ARG A 53 -4.49 6.70 11.94
CA ARG A 53 -4.96 5.38 12.38
C ARG A 53 -3.76 4.48 12.65
N VAL A 54 -3.78 3.83 13.80
CA VAL A 54 -2.79 2.82 14.18
C VAL A 54 -3.44 1.45 14.05
N TRP A 55 -2.93 0.63 13.13
CA TRP A 55 -3.34 -0.76 12.95
C TRP A 55 -2.36 -1.66 13.67
N LYS A 56 -2.85 -2.49 14.60
CA LYS A 56 -2.03 -3.33 15.48
C LYS A 56 -1.30 -4.43 14.72
N ASN A 57 -1.85 -4.88 13.60
CA ASN A 57 -1.29 -5.98 12.82
C ASN A 57 -0.40 -5.52 11.66
N ASN A 58 -0.04 -4.23 11.59
CA ASN A 58 1.03 -3.79 10.71
C ASN A 58 2.39 -4.18 11.32
N ALA A 59 3.22 -4.87 10.53
CA ALA A 59 4.59 -5.18 10.89
C ALA A 59 5.56 -4.26 10.15
N TYR A 60 6.64 -3.87 10.82
CA TYR A 60 7.67 -2.99 10.29
C TYR A 60 9.04 -3.63 10.48
N LYS A 61 9.93 -3.37 9.53
CA LYS A 61 11.32 -3.82 9.56
C LYS A 61 12.27 -2.63 9.39
N PRO A 62 13.47 -2.68 9.99
CA PRO A 62 14.48 -1.67 9.77
C PRO A 62 15.00 -1.73 8.32
N SER A 63 15.26 -0.57 7.75
CA SER A 63 15.90 -0.37 6.45
C SER A 63 16.87 0.81 6.58
N TRP A 64 18.08 0.64 6.08
CA TRP A 64 19.10 1.69 6.15
C TRP A 64 19.01 2.61 4.95
N PHE A 65 18.90 3.91 5.19
CA PHE A 65 18.87 4.93 4.15
C PHE A 65 19.71 6.13 4.59
N LEU A 66 20.74 6.46 3.80
CA LEU A 66 21.65 7.60 4.05
C LEU A 66 22.21 7.65 5.48
N GLY A 67 22.56 6.50 6.05
CA GLY A 67 23.13 6.41 7.41
C GLY A 67 22.10 6.46 8.55
N ALA A 68 20.80 6.60 8.24
CA ALA A 68 19.72 6.52 9.22
C ALA A 68 18.93 5.21 9.07
N ALA A 69 18.52 4.63 10.21
CA ALA A 69 17.61 3.51 10.22
C ALA A 69 16.16 4.01 10.09
N LEU A 70 15.47 3.58 9.03
CA LEU A 70 14.05 3.83 8.78
C LEU A 70 13.25 2.56 9.05
N PHE A 71 12.09 2.67 9.69
CA PHE A 71 11.17 1.56 9.84
C PHE A 71 10.15 1.56 8.71
N ILE A 72 10.24 0.58 7.83
CA ILE A 72 9.34 0.42 6.68
C ILE A 72 8.38 -0.75 6.91
N PRO A 73 7.14 -0.70 6.41
CA PRO A 73 6.25 -1.86 6.46
C PRO A 73 6.90 -3.05 5.76
N ASP A 74 6.73 -4.25 6.30
CA ASP A 74 7.16 -5.47 5.61
C ASP A 74 6.27 -5.76 4.38
N GLU A 75 6.74 -6.62 3.48
CA GLU A 75 6.06 -6.90 2.21
C GLU A 75 4.66 -7.50 2.41
N THR A 76 4.49 -8.33 3.43
CA THR A 76 3.20 -8.90 3.85
C THR A 76 2.22 -7.79 4.24
N THR A 77 2.67 -6.80 5.01
CA THR A 77 1.88 -5.63 5.43
C THR A 77 1.56 -4.74 4.24
N ILE A 78 2.53 -4.51 3.34
CA ILE A 78 2.32 -3.74 2.10
C ILE A 78 1.24 -4.40 1.25
N LEU A 79 1.40 -5.69 0.92
CA LEU A 79 0.44 -6.45 0.12
C LEU A 79 -0.95 -6.41 0.74
N THR A 80 -1.06 -6.70 2.04
CA THR A 80 -2.35 -6.76 2.73
C THR A 80 -3.06 -5.41 2.70
N ASN A 81 -2.34 -4.32 2.99
CA ASN A 81 -2.91 -2.97 2.94
C ASN A 81 -3.27 -2.54 1.51
N LYS A 82 -2.49 -2.97 0.50
CA LYS A 82 -2.80 -2.73 -0.91
C LYS A 82 -4.08 -3.42 -1.35
N LEU A 83 -4.26 -4.70 -0.99
CA LEU A 83 -5.49 -5.43 -1.27
C LEU A 83 -6.69 -4.72 -0.65
N VAL A 84 -6.64 -4.44 0.66
CA VAL A 84 -7.72 -3.74 1.38
C VAL A 84 -8.04 -2.39 0.74
N ALA A 85 -7.02 -1.64 0.31
CA ALA A 85 -7.20 -0.36 -0.37
C ALA A 85 -7.92 -0.46 -1.72
N LEU A 86 -7.89 -1.62 -2.41
CA LEU A 86 -8.65 -1.81 -3.66
C LEU A 86 -10.14 -1.60 -3.43
N THR A 87 -10.68 -2.07 -2.29
CA THR A 87 -12.10 -1.99 -1.95
C THR A 87 -12.49 -0.75 -1.15
N ASP A 88 -11.53 -0.10 -0.47
CA ASP A 88 -11.78 1.07 0.39
C ASP A 88 -11.93 2.39 -0.41
N ARG A 89 -11.40 2.46 -1.63
CA ARG A 89 -11.37 3.70 -2.41
C ARG A 89 -12.67 3.93 -3.17
N LYS A 90 -13.13 5.20 -3.17
CA LYS A 90 -14.24 5.66 -4.00
C LYS A 90 -13.92 5.55 -5.50
N THR A 91 -12.68 5.83 -5.88
CA THR A 91 -12.18 5.74 -7.26
C THR A 91 -11.06 4.72 -7.31
N ALA A 92 -11.26 3.66 -8.07
CA ALA A 92 -10.25 2.64 -8.28
C ALA A 92 -9.13 3.16 -9.18
N VAL A 93 -7.88 2.91 -8.79
CA VAL A 93 -6.69 3.30 -9.55
C VAL A 93 -5.90 2.04 -9.87
N ALA A 94 -5.61 1.82 -11.16
CA ALA A 94 -5.03 0.56 -11.63
C ALA A 94 -3.63 0.26 -11.07
N ARG A 95 -2.90 1.27 -10.62
CA ARG A 95 -1.60 1.10 -9.95
C ARG A 95 -1.67 0.22 -8.70
N ASP A 96 -2.69 0.38 -7.86
CA ASP A 96 -2.80 -0.47 -6.65
C ASP A 96 -3.12 -1.93 -6.99
N LEU A 97 -3.81 -2.18 -8.11
CA LEU A 97 -4.03 -3.52 -8.65
C LEU A 97 -2.71 -4.11 -9.15
N TYR A 98 -1.91 -3.33 -9.88
CA TYR A 98 -0.59 -3.74 -10.36
C TYR A 98 0.35 -4.11 -9.20
N ASP A 99 0.44 -3.26 -8.18
CA ASP A 99 1.24 -3.53 -6.98
C ASP A 99 0.77 -4.82 -6.29
N SER A 100 -0.55 -4.97 -6.13
CA SER A 100 -1.15 -6.15 -5.51
C SER A 100 -0.82 -7.43 -6.28
N TRP A 101 -0.94 -7.41 -7.62
CA TRP A 101 -0.52 -8.51 -8.49
C TRP A 101 0.96 -8.83 -8.30
N HIS A 102 1.83 -7.81 -8.31
CA HIS A 102 3.27 -8.00 -8.20
C HIS A 102 3.65 -8.74 -6.92
N PHE A 103 3.13 -8.30 -5.76
CA PHE A 103 3.39 -8.96 -4.48
C PHE A 103 2.75 -10.36 -4.40
N LEU A 104 1.53 -10.53 -4.93
CA LEU A 104 0.88 -11.85 -4.96
C LEU A 104 1.69 -12.84 -5.80
N LYS A 105 2.15 -12.40 -6.97
CA LYS A 105 2.94 -13.18 -7.92
C LYS A 105 4.30 -13.57 -7.35
N ALA A 106 4.92 -12.68 -6.58
CA ALA A 106 6.16 -12.94 -5.87
C ALA A 106 6.00 -13.91 -4.68
N GLY A 107 4.78 -14.31 -4.33
CA GLY A 107 4.52 -15.33 -3.32
C GLY A 107 4.33 -14.80 -1.90
N PHE A 108 4.34 -13.47 -1.67
CA PHE A 108 4.14 -12.90 -0.34
C PHE A 108 2.78 -13.29 0.27
N PRO A 109 2.72 -13.62 1.58
CA PRO A 109 1.48 -13.99 2.23
C PRO A 109 0.58 -12.78 2.47
N VAL A 110 -0.71 -13.04 2.72
CA VAL A 110 -1.67 -12.02 3.15
C VAL A 110 -1.92 -12.20 4.65
N ASN A 111 -1.78 -11.13 5.43
CA ASN A 111 -1.97 -11.16 6.87
C ASN A 111 -3.47 -11.17 7.20
N GLU A 112 -3.97 -12.34 7.61
CA GLU A 112 -5.38 -12.54 7.98
C GLU A 112 -5.85 -11.67 9.14
N ARG A 113 -5.00 -11.44 10.15
CA ARG A 113 -5.36 -10.60 11.30
C ARG A 113 -5.52 -9.14 10.87
N LEU A 114 -4.64 -8.66 9.98
CA LEU A 114 -4.73 -7.30 9.43
C LEU A 114 -5.94 -7.14 8.49
N VAL A 115 -6.30 -8.17 7.71
CA VAL A 115 -7.55 -8.15 6.92
C VAL A 115 -8.76 -8.04 7.83
N SER A 116 -8.83 -8.87 8.88
CA SER A 116 -9.94 -8.86 9.83
C SER A 116 -10.03 -7.51 10.57
N GLU A 117 -8.91 -6.99 11.06
CA GLU A 117 -8.84 -5.70 11.72
C GLU A 117 -9.36 -4.54 10.84
N ARG A 118 -9.00 -4.54 9.55
CA ARG A 118 -9.36 -3.44 8.65
C ARG A 118 -10.74 -3.56 8.01
N THR A 119 -11.24 -4.78 7.82
CA THR A 119 -12.45 -5.02 7.01
C THR A 119 -13.60 -5.64 7.80
N GLY A 120 -13.33 -6.17 8.99
CA GLY A 120 -14.28 -6.97 9.77
C GLY A 120 -14.60 -8.35 9.17
N LYS A 121 -13.87 -8.78 8.12
CA LYS A 121 -14.12 -10.04 7.41
C LYS A 121 -13.01 -11.04 7.65
N THR A 122 -13.34 -12.33 7.55
CA THR A 122 -12.33 -13.38 7.44
C THR A 122 -11.53 -13.21 6.15
N LEU A 123 -10.29 -13.75 6.10
CA LEU A 123 -9.50 -13.66 4.86
C LEU A 123 -10.22 -14.32 3.68
N GLY A 124 -10.86 -15.49 3.91
CA GLY A 124 -11.56 -16.22 2.86
C GLY A 124 -12.73 -15.43 2.27
N ASP A 125 -13.56 -14.82 3.13
CA ASP A 125 -14.71 -14.04 2.67
C ASP A 125 -14.29 -12.74 2.00
N TYR A 126 -13.23 -12.11 2.52
CA TYR A 126 -12.64 -10.94 1.91
C TYR A 126 -12.12 -11.23 0.49
N LEU A 127 -11.29 -12.28 0.32
CA LEU A 127 -10.73 -12.64 -0.99
C LEU A 127 -11.82 -13.09 -1.99
N ARG A 128 -12.83 -13.83 -1.53
CA ARG A 128 -13.99 -14.21 -2.37
C ARG A 128 -14.78 -12.98 -2.83
N GLY A 129 -14.97 -11.98 -1.96
CA GLY A 129 -15.60 -10.71 -2.33
C GLY A 129 -14.73 -9.83 -3.24
N LEU A 130 -13.41 -9.96 -3.15
CA LEU A 130 -12.46 -9.18 -3.94
C LEU A 130 -12.47 -9.58 -5.43
N ILE A 131 -12.70 -10.86 -5.75
CA ILE A 131 -12.78 -11.37 -7.13
C ILE A 131 -13.85 -10.65 -7.97
N PRO A 132 -15.14 -10.66 -7.61
CA PRO A 132 -16.17 -9.99 -8.39
C PRO A 132 -15.97 -8.46 -8.41
N PHE A 133 -15.44 -7.89 -7.33
CA PHE A 133 -15.07 -6.47 -7.29
C PHE A 133 -14.03 -6.13 -8.37
N ILE A 134 -12.91 -6.86 -8.42
CA ILE A 134 -11.84 -6.63 -9.40
C ILE A 134 -12.38 -6.77 -10.83
N ARG A 135 -13.14 -7.84 -11.11
CA ARG A 135 -13.74 -8.09 -12.43
C ARG A 135 -14.65 -6.96 -12.91
N LYS A 136 -15.43 -6.38 -12.00
CA LYS A 136 -16.35 -5.27 -12.31
C LYS A 136 -15.62 -3.94 -12.47
N THR A 137 -14.62 -3.69 -11.63
CA THR A 137 -14.00 -2.37 -11.46
C THR A 137 -12.92 -2.10 -12.51
N TYR A 138 -12.12 -3.11 -12.87
CA TYR A 138 -10.97 -2.94 -13.75
C TYR A 138 -11.24 -3.50 -15.14
N THR A 139 -11.11 -2.65 -16.16
CA THR A 139 -11.37 -2.96 -17.56
C THR A 139 -10.20 -2.50 -18.42
N ALA A 140 -10.07 -3.02 -19.64
CA ALA A 140 -9.02 -2.60 -20.58
C ALA A 140 -9.00 -1.07 -20.83
N ARG A 141 -10.14 -0.39 -20.63
CA ARG A 141 -10.28 1.07 -20.81
C ARG A 141 -9.66 1.88 -19.67
N ASN A 142 -9.72 1.40 -18.43
CA ASN A 142 -9.26 2.15 -17.24
C ASN A 142 -7.96 1.59 -16.62
N ILE A 143 -7.49 0.42 -17.07
CA ILE A 143 -6.32 -0.25 -16.50
C ILE A 143 -5.00 0.53 -16.64
N LEU A 144 -4.93 1.51 -17.54
CA LEU A 144 -3.76 2.38 -17.66
C LEU A 144 -3.94 3.74 -16.98
N GLN A 145 -5.13 4.04 -16.44
CA GLN A 145 -5.36 5.31 -15.77
C GLN A 145 -4.53 5.39 -14.48
N GLY A 146 -3.60 6.34 -14.43
CA GLY A 146 -2.65 6.51 -13.31
C GLY A 146 -1.58 5.40 -13.19
N LEU A 147 -1.47 4.53 -14.20
CA LEU A 147 -0.45 3.48 -14.30
C LEU A 147 0.36 3.59 -15.61
N GLY A 148 -0.25 4.04 -16.70
CA GLY A 148 0.39 4.08 -18.02
C GLY A 148 1.62 4.99 -18.07
N GLU A 149 1.65 6.07 -17.29
CA GLU A 149 2.79 7.01 -17.23
C GLU A 149 4.04 6.38 -16.62
N THR A 150 3.89 5.32 -15.81
CA THR A 150 5.00 4.64 -15.13
C THR A 150 5.48 3.39 -15.85
N LEU A 151 4.84 3.00 -16.96
CA LEU A 151 5.11 1.77 -17.68
C LEU A 151 5.66 2.05 -19.08
N ASP A 152 6.55 1.17 -19.56
CA ASP A 152 6.94 1.14 -20.97
C ASP A 152 5.83 0.55 -21.86
N ASP A 153 5.96 0.64 -23.17
CA ASP A 153 4.89 0.22 -24.10
C ASP A 153 4.63 -1.30 -24.08
N LYS A 154 5.66 -2.11 -23.81
CA LYS A 154 5.51 -3.56 -23.66
C LYS A 154 4.73 -3.89 -22.38
N GLN A 155 5.04 -3.20 -21.29
CA GLN A 155 4.35 -3.33 -20.00
C GLN A 155 2.90 -2.85 -20.10
N LYS A 156 2.62 -1.75 -20.82
CA LYS A 156 1.24 -1.29 -21.08
C LYS A 156 0.43 -2.32 -21.84
N ALA A 157 1.01 -2.91 -22.89
CA ALA A 157 0.35 -3.95 -23.67
C ALA A 157 0.04 -5.18 -22.80
N TRP A 158 1.01 -5.63 -22.00
CA TRP A 158 0.81 -6.73 -21.06
C TRP A 158 -0.26 -6.40 -20.01
N ALA A 159 -0.23 -5.20 -19.41
CA ALA A 159 -1.18 -4.82 -18.37
C ALA A 159 -2.62 -4.81 -18.88
N ARG A 160 -2.84 -4.36 -20.12
CA ARG A 160 -4.16 -4.40 -20.78
C ARG A 160 -4.67 -5.83 -21.00
N ALA A 161 -3.80 -6.75 -21.37
CA ALA A 161 -4.18 -8.11 -21.72
C ALA A 161 -4.27 -9.07 -20.52
N HIS A 162 -3.40 -8.89 -19.52
CA HIS A 162 -3.12 -9.94 -18.54
C HIS A 162 -3.31 -9.53 -17.08
N LEU A 163 -3.10 -8.27 -16.70
CA LEU A 163 -3.03 -7.86 -15.29
C LEU A 163 -4.24 -8.33 -14.48
N VAL A 164 -5.46 -8.07 -14.95
CA VAL A 164 -6.69 -8.47 -14.25
C VAL A 164 -6.77 -9.99 -14.09
N ASN A 165 -6.63 -10.72 -15.20
CA ASN A 165 -6.77 -12.18 -15.20
C ASN A 165 -5.68 -12.87 -14.37
N GLU A 166 -4.45 -12.38 -14.42
CA GLU A 166 -3.37 -12.92 -13.61
C GLU A 166 -3.57 -12.61 -12.12
N THR A 167 -4.00 -11.39 -11.76
CA THR A 167 -4.30 -11.05 -10.37
C THR A 167 -5.36 -11.99 -9.79
N LEU A 168 -6.44 -12.23 -10.54
CA LEU A 168 -7.52 -13.11 -10.13
C LEU A 168 -7.04 -14.54 -9.94
N LYS A 169 -6.21 -15.06 -10.85
CA LYS A 169 -5.59 -16.38 -10.71
C LYS A 169 -4.75 -16.49 -9.44
N GLU A 170 -3.94 -15.46 -9.12
CA GLU A 170 -3.15 -15.50 -7.89
C GLU A 170 -4.03 -15.44 -6.62
N ILE A 171 -5.14 -14.69 -6.63
CA ILE A 171 -6.11 -14.68 -5.52
C ILE A 171 -6.80 -16.04 -5.37
N GLU A 172 -7.25 -16.64 -6.48
CA GLU A 172 -7.91 -17.96 -6.50
C GLU A 172 -7.01 -19.05 -5.92
N LYS A 173 -5.71 -19.06 -6.27
CA LYS A 173 -4.72 -19.97 -5.67
C LYS A 173 -4.65 -19.82 -4.15
N ARG A 174 -4.74 -18.59 -3.62
CA ARG A 174 -4.71 -18.36 -2.16
C ARG A 174 -5.94 -18.92 -1.46
N ILE A 175 -7.12 -18.78 -2.07
CA ILE A 175 -8.36 -19.37 -1.55
C ILE A 175 -8.23 -20.91 -1.54
N ALA A 176 -7.77 -21.51 -2.64
CA ALA A 176 -7.60 -22.96 -2.75
C ALA A 176 -6.56 -23.52 -1.75
N SER A 177 -5.43 -22.83 -1.58
CA SER A 177 -4.37 -23.23 -0.64
C SER A 177 -4.83 -23.26 0.83
N LYS A 178 -5.86 -22.48 1.20
CA LYS A 178 -6.50 -22.55 2.52
C LYS A 178 -7.56 -23.64 2.62
N GLY A 179 -8.23 -23.98 1.51
CA GLY A 179 -9.21 -25.08 1.46
C GLY A 179 -8.60 -26.49 1.60
N VAL A 180 -7.29 -26.64 1.37
CA VAL A 180 -6.58 -27.94 1.44
C VAL A 180 -6.02 -28.25 2.85
N ARG A 181 -6.19 -27.36 3.85
CA ARG A 181 -5.93 -27.72 5.26
C ARG A 181 -7.21 -28.21 5.95
N LEU A 182 -7.67 -29.39 5.56
CA LEU A 182 -8.57 -30.22 6.38
C LEU A 182 -7.98 -31.63 6.49
N THR A 183 -7.03 -31.78 7.39
CA THR A 183 -6.96 -32.97 8.23
C THR A 183 -6.67 -32.49 9.66
N PRO A 184 -7.57 -32.75 10.63
CA PRO A 184 -7.20 -32.60 12.02
C PRO A 184 -6.08 -33.60 12.29
N PHE A 185 -4.97 -33.11 12.84
CA PHE A 185 -3.97 -33.99 13.44
C PHE A 185 -4.68 -34.75 14.57
N ARG A 186 -5.02 -36.01 14.29
CA ARG A 186 -5.45 -36.97 15.32
C ARG A 186 -4.17 -37.43 16.03
N GLN A 187 -4.26 -37.38 17.36
CA GLN A 187 -3.22 -37.54 18.38
C GLN A 187 -2.38 -38.82 18.27
N GLU A 188 -1.15 -38.80 18.77
CA GLU A 188 -0.64 -39.86 19.66
C GLU A 188 0.20 -39.26 20.79
N ASN A 189 -0.26 -39.44 22.03
CA ASN A 189 0.55 -39.37 23.24
C ASN A 189 1.55 -40.54 23.22
N PRO A 190 2.73 -40.34 23.82
CA PRO A 190 3.17 -41.25 24.88
C PRO A 190 3.10 -40.59 26.25
#